data_AF-A0AAU1Y227-F1
#
_entry.id   AF-A0AAU1Y227-F1
#
_cell.length_a   1.000
_cell.length_b   1.000
_cell.length_c   1.000
_cell.angle_alpha   90.00
_cell.angle_beta   90.00
_cell.angle_gamma   90.00
#
_symmetry.space_group_name_H-M   'P 1'
#
loop_
_entity.id
_entity.type
_entity.pdbx_description
1 polymer ?
#
loop_
_entity_poly.entity_id
_entity_poly.type
_entity_poly.pdbx_seq_one_letter_code
_entity_poly.pdbx_strand_id
1 'polypeptide(L)'
;MTAVAPSTRARVRRPASSPACPACPNRRRPGQYLCPSCWDALPAAARRALNERGDQAAALARLRQLHQQLTDGAPPHGIEITR
;
A
#
# COMPACT_ATOMS: atom_id res chain seq x y z
N MET A 1 -49.04 -17.86 -4.84
CA MET A 1 -48.77 -16.41 -4.76
C MET A 1 -47.64 -16.22 -3.75
N THR A 2 -46.40 -16.16 -4.20
CA THR A 2 -45.21 -16.22 -3.33
C THR A 2 -44.79 -14.79 -2.95
N ALA A 3 -44.90 -14.45 -1.67
CA ALA A 3 -44.47 -13.16 -1.15
C ALA A 3 -42.94 -13.10 -1.08
N VAL A 4 -42.34 -12.15 -1.79
CA VAL A 4 -40.90 -11.84 -1.73
C VAL A 4 -40.66 -10.83 -0.63
N ALA A 5 -39.94 -11.23 0.42
CA ALA A 5 -39.51 -10.34 1.49
C ALA A 5 -38.32 -9.45 1.04
N PRO A 6 -38.23 -8.18 1.48
CA PRO A 6 -37.15 -7.29 1.10
C PRO A 6 -35.87 -7.61 1.88
N SER A 7 -34.81 -7.97 1.16
CA SER A 7 -33.47 -8.12 1.72
C SER A 7 -32.94 -6.77 2.22
N THR A 8 -32.87 -6.63 3.54
CA THR A 8 -32.25 -5.48 4.19
C THR A 8 -30.74 -5.52 3.90
N ARG A 9 -30.27 -4.71 2.96
CA ARG A 9 -28.84 -4.49 2.72
C ARG A 9 -28.23 -3.83 3.97
N ALA A 10 -27.62 -4.64 4.83
CA ALA A 10 -26.79 -4.16 5.91
C ALA A 10 -25.65 -3.31 5.31
N ARG A 11 -25.67 -2.00 5.59
CA ARG A 11 -24.52 -1.13 5.32
C ARG A 11 -23.38 -1.59 6.22
N VAL A 12 -22.41 -2.29 5.66
CA VAL A 12 -21.13 -2.53 6.33
C VAL A 12 -20.46 -1.16 6.52
N ARG A 13 -20.57 -0.58 7.72
CA ARG A 13 -19.69 0.51 8.14
C ARG A 13 -18.27 -0.04 8.11
N ARG A 14 -17.50 0.29 7.05
CA ARG A 14 -16.05 0.07 7.07
C ARG A 14 -15.50 0.98 8.18
N PRO A 15 -14.88 0.46 9.25
CA PRO A 15 -14.11 1.33 10.13
C PRO A 15 -13.08 2.07 9.26
N ALA A 16 -12.73 3.30 9.61
CA ALA A 16 -11.56 4.00 9.08
C ALA A 16 -10.27 3.31 9.58
N SER A 17 -10.17 2.01 9.31
CA SER A 17 -9.00 1.19 9.52
C SER A 17 -8.00 1.67 8.49
N SER A 18 -7.11 2.56 8.95
CA SER A 18 -5.86 2.87 8.25
C SER A 18 -5.32 1.57 7.64
N PRO A 19 -5.04 1.54 6.32
CA PRO A 19 -4.70 0.31 5.61
C PRO A 19 -3.47 -0.33 6.25
N ALA A 20 -3.49 -1.66 6.38
CA ALA A 20 -2.37 -2.41 6.92
C ALA A 20 -1.12 -2.18 6.08
N CYS A 21 0.04 -2.05 6.72
CA CYS A 21 1.33 -2.06 6.05
C CYS A 21 1.52 -3.43 5.38
N PRO A 22 2.09 -3.51 4.16
CA PRO A 22 2.24 -4.77 3.46
C PRO A 22 3.47 -5.53 3.96
N ALA A 23 4.40 -4.82 4.63
CA ALA A 23 5.68 -5.31 5.09
C ALA A 23 5.70 -5.64 6.59
N CYS A 24 4.71 -5.18 7.35
CA CYS A 24 4.67 -5.32 8.80
C CYS A 24 3.22 -5.26 9.31
N PRO A 25 2.94 -5.75 10.54
CA PRO A 25 1.59 -5.71 11.11
C PRO A 25 1.11 -4.29 11.48
N ASN A 26 1.93 -3.25 11.25
CA ASN A 26 1.61 -1.88 11.61
C ASN A 26 0.65 -1.23 10.60
N ARG A 27 0.06 -0.08 10.94
CA ARG A 27 -0.87 0.64 10.04
C ARG A 27 -0.18 1.80 9.31
N ARG A 28 -0.55 2.01 8.04
CA ARG A 28 -0.08 3.15 7.24
C ARG A 28 -1.00 4.35 7.45
N ARG A 29 -0.47 5.57 7.41
CA ARG A 29 -1.31 6.76 7.40
C ARG A 29 -1.99 6.92 6.03
N PRO A 30 -3.17 7.55 5.94
CA PRO A 30 -3.78 7.88 4.66
C PRO A 30 -2.80 8.64 3.76
N GLY A 31 -2.71 8.25 2.49
CA GLY A 31 -1.78 8.85 1.52
C GLY A 31 -0.34 8.37 1.59
N GLN A 32 0.03 7.48 2.53
CA GLN A 32 1.37 6.87 2.56
C GLN A 32 1.38 5.49 1.91
N TYR A 33 2.46 5.21 1.18
CA TYR A 33 2.71 3.89 0.61
C TYR A 33 3.11 2.85 1.66
N LEU A 34 3.71 3.24 2.77
CA LEU A 34 4.15 2.37 3.86
C LEU A 34 3.83 3.02 5.22
N CYS A 35 3.96 2.28 6.31
CA CYS A 35 3.94 2.91 7.63
C CYS A 35 5.25 3.69 7.85
N PRO A 36 5.30 4.69 8.74
CA PRO A 36 6.48 5.52 8.94
C PRO A 36 7.75 4.71 9.21
N SER A 37 7.69 3.69 10.07
CA SER A 37 8.84 2.83 10.37
C SER A 37 9.35 2.04 9.18
N CYS A 38 8.45 1.51 8.33
CA CYS A 38 8.85 0.81 7.12
C CYS A 38 9.41 1.78 6.09
N TRP A 39 8.83 2.98 6.01
CA TRP A 39 9.34 4.03 5.14
C TRP A 39 10.77 4.43 5.53
N ASP A 40 11.05 4.63 6.82
CA ASP A 40 12.39 4.98 7.30
C ASP A 40 13.40 3.84 7.13
N ALA A 41 12.93 2.58 7.18
CA ALA A 41 13.76 1.41 6.90
C ALA A 41 14.12 1.26 5.42
N LEU A 42 13.45 1.94 4.47
CA LEU A 42 13.84 1.87 3.06
C LEU A 42 15.20 2.52 2.80
N PRO A 43 16.01 1.94 1.90
CA PRO A 43 17.21 2.59 1.40
C PRO A 43 16.91 4.01 0.90
N ALA A 44 17.80 4.95 1.19
CA ALA A 44 17.64 6.35 0.79
C ALA A 44 17.46 6.50 -0.74
N ALA A 45 18.11 5.63 -1.51
CA ALA A 45 17.96 5.57 -2.97
C ALA A 45 16.52 5.18 -3.37
N ALA A 46 15.95 4.14 -2.75
CA ALA A 46 14.59 3.69 -3.03
C ALA A 46 13.54 4.74 -2.61
N ARG A 47 13.73 5.39 -1.44
CA ARG A 47 12.90 6.53 -1.02
C ARG A 47 12.95 7.69 -2.02
N ARG A 48 14.14 8.00 -2.53
CA ARG A 48 14.32 9.04 -3.55
C ARG A 48 13.60 8.68 -4.86
N ALA A 49 13.73 7.45 -5.33
CA ALA A 49 13.04 6.98 -6.54
C ALA A 49 11.50 7.05 -6.39
N LEU A 50 10.96 6.67 -5.22
CA LEU A 50 9.53 6.75 -4.93
C LEU A 50 9.00 8.18 -4.80
N ASN A 51 9.81 9.11 -4.28
CA ASN A 51 9.44 10.53 -4.17
C ASN A 51 9.68 11.34 -5.44
N GLU A 52 10.37 10.76 -6.43
CA GLU A 52 10.71 11.46 -7.65
C GLU A 52 9.46 11.74 -8.48
N ARG A 53 9.23 13.03 -8.74
CA ARG A 53 8.15 13.49 -9.60
C ARG A 53 8.57 13.27 -11.04
N GLY A 54 7.86 12.40 -11.73
CA GLY A 54 8.06 12.11 -13.14
C GLY A 54 6.73 11.83 -13.82
N ASP A 55 6.79 11.11 -14.93
CA ASP A 55 5.60 10.61 -15.59
C ASP A 55 4.78 9.69 -14.65
N GLN A 56 3.45 9.77 -14.75
CA GLN A 56 2.56 8.98 -13.90
C GLN A 56 2.77 7.47 -14.11
N ALA A 57 3.07 7.02 -15.33
CA ALA A 57 3.36 5.61 -15.61
C ALA A 57 4.66 5.16 -14.94
N ALA A 58 5.68 6.01 -14.92
CA ALA A 58 6.95 5.74 -14.22
C ALA A 58 6.72 5.65 -12.70
N ALA A 59 5.95 6.58 -12.12
CA ALA A 59 5.59 6.53 -10.70
C ALA A 59 4.85 5.23 -10.33
N LEU A 60 3.88 4.81 -11.16
CA LEU A 60 3.16 3.56 -10.97
C LEU A 60 4.04 2.32 -11.18
N ALA A 61 5.06 2.38 -12.04
CA ALA A 61 6.03 1.29 -12.22
C ALA A 61 6.87 1.09 -10.94
N ARG A 62 7.39 2.18 -10.36
CA ARG A 62 8.16 2.14 -9.11
C ARG A 62 7.33 1.61 -7.94
N LEU A 63 6.05 1.99 -7.87
CA LEU A 63 5.13 1.45 -6.88
C LEU A 63 4.86 -0.05 -7.07
N ARG A 64 4.74 -0.51 -8.32
CA ARG A 64 4.60 -1.94 -8.60
C ARG A 64 5.85 -2.72 -8.17
N GLN A 65 7.05 -2.22 -8.45
CA GLN A 65 8.31 -2.84 -8.01
C GLN A 65 8.36 -2.96 -6.48
N LEU A 66 8.01 -1.88 -5.77
CA LEU A 66 7.91 -1.89 -4.31
C LEU A 66 6.97 -2.99 -3.83
N HIS A 67 5.73 -3.01 -4.35
CA HIS A 67 4.72 -3.98 -3.93
C HIS A 67 5.09 -5.42 -4.27
N GLN A 68 5.74 -5.66 -5.41
CA GLN A 68 6.19 -6.98 -5.82
C GLN A 68 7.24 -7.52 -4.86
N GLN A 69 8.29 -6.74 -4.59
CA GLN A 69 9.35 -7.15 -3.64
C GLN A 69 8.80 -7.41 -2.24
N LEU A 70 7.85 -6.60 -1.77
CA LEU A 70 7.18 -6.82 -0.50
C LEU A 70 6.33 -8.08 -0.47
N THR A 71 5.69 -8.41 -1.60
CA THR A 71 4.91 -9.65 -1.75
C THR A 71 5.83 -10.87 -1.81
N ASP A 72 7.02 -10.72 -2.39
CA ASP A 72 8.07 -11.73 -2.43
C ASP A 72 8.76 -11.91 -1.06
N GLY A 73 8.36 -11.15 -0.03
CA GLY A 73 8.88 -11.24 1.33
C GLY A 73 10.17 -10.47 1.56
N ALA A 74 10.58 -9.61 0.62
CA ALA A 74 11.76 -8.77 0.81
C ALA A 74 11.53 -7.78 1.97
N PRO A 75 12.48 -7.68 2.91
CA PRO A 75 12.35 -6.72 3.99
C PRO A 75 12.54 -5.29 3.45
N PRO A 76 11.94 -4.27 4.09
CA PRO A 76 11.98 -2.89 3.63
C PRO A 76 13.39 -2.33 3.36
N HIS A 77 14.39 -2.76 4.13
CA HIS A 77 15.78 -2.34 4.00
C HIS A 77 16.53 -2.97 2.83
N GLY A 78 15.99 -4.04 2.23
CA GLY A 78 16.53 -4.69 1.04
C GLY A 78 15.83 -4.29 -0.25
N ILE A 79 14.90 -3.33 -0.20
CA ILE A 79 14.12 -2.95 -1.38
C ILE A 79 14.93 -2.04 -2.30
N GLU A 80 15.02 -2.44 -3.56
CA GLU A 80 15.68 -1.68 -4.62
C GLU A 80 14.66 -1.22 -5.65
N ILE A 81 14.64 0.08 -5.96
CA ILE A 81 13.72 0.65 -6.95
C ILE A 81 14.54 1.32 -8.03
N THR A 82 14.46 0.76 -9.23
CA THR A 82 15.05 1.34 -10.44
C THR A 82 14.21 2.53 -10.90
N ARG A 83 14.87 3.60 -11.35
CA ARG A 83 14.22 4.83 -11.80
C ARG A 83 13.45 4.66 -13.10
#